data_AF-A0A552IR21-F1
#
_entry.id   AF-A0A552IR21-F1
#
_cell.length_a   1.000
_cell.length_b   1.000
_cell.length_c   1.000
_cell.angle_alpha   90.00
_cell.angle_beta   90.00
_cell.angle_gamma   90.00
#
_symmetry.space_group_name_H-M   'P 1'
#
loop_
_entity.id
_entity.type
_entity.pdbx_description
1 polymer ?
#
loop_
_entity_poly.entity_id
_entity_poly.type
_entity_poly.pdbx_seq_one_letter_code
_entity_poly.pdbx_strand_id
1 'polypeptide(L)'
;MALMKQMNFYFNIHKAHLKPDVYGTPVDSFQEDVSFRPIIQLFFRQDDEAVPDGYQPIRGQISFRLMNETSQSITKSDLTQIANKIKIEFASGSGLIWSRGKVKRVGKDSENGLNLNILCLNENEGTSIIKKIYDILVKPFDEDKCTTVNPERNSLNVPGNQTILGQVVKKKRWRPTANVRFTHAIALIHGLSKGVVLVDRTGRYFDVLADPDYCFKFCSPRGKLNHCLISS
;
A
#
# COMPACT_ATOMS: atom_id res chain seq x y z
N MET A 1 -49.69 43.77 10.56
CA MET A 1 -48.83 42.56 10.44
C MET A 1 -48.47 42.17 9.00
N ALA A 2 -49.24 42.54 7.97
CA ALA A 2 -48.91 42.19 6.58
C ALA A 2 -47.59 42.84 6.09
N LEU A 3 -47.38 44.12 6.40
CA LEU A 3 -46.21 44.87 5.96
C LEU A 3 -44.89 44.33 6.55
N MET A 4 -44.92 43.89 7.80
CA MET A 4 -43.77 43.28 8.48
C MET A 4 -43.40 41.91 7.89
N LYS A 5 -44.40 41.12 7.45
CA LYS A 5 -44.17 39.87 6.70
C LYS A 5 -43.61 40.13 5.31
N GLN A 6 -44.09 41.19 4.64
CA GLN A 6 -43.60 41.61 3.33
C GLN A 6 -42.15 42.11 3.37
N MET A 7 -41.80 42.88 4.41
CA MET A 7 -40.41 43.29 4.65
C MET A 7 -39.53 42.08 4.99
N ASN A 8 -40.00 41.16 5.83
CA ASN A 8 -39.24 39.94 6.14
C ASN A 8 -38.95 39.11 4.88
N PHE A 9 -39.94 38.98 3.98
CA PHE A 9 -39.77 38.30 2.70
C PHE A 9 -38.76 39.01 1.81
N TYR A 10 -38.83 40.34 1.71
CA TYR A 10 -37.92 41.13 0.88
C TYR A 10 -36.46 41.11 1.41
N PHE A 11 -36.26 41.25 2.73
CA PHE A 11 -34.91 41.28 3.32
C PHE A 11 -34.30 39.90 3.54
N ASN A 12 -35.06 38.86 3.89
CA ASN A 12 -34.48 37.54 4.18
C ASN A 12 -34.48 36.58 2.98
N ILE A 13 -35.53 36.62 2.14
CA ILE A 13 -35.67 35.69 1.00
C ILE A 13 -35.17 36.34 -0.27
N HIS A 14 -35.62 37.57 -0.57
CA HIS A 14 -35.24 38.22 -1.83
C HIS A 14 -33.76 38.63 -1.83
N LYS A 15 -33.19 39.11 -0.72
CA LYS A 15 -31.74 39.38 -0.63
C LYS A 15 -30.87 38.14 -0.37
N ALA A 16 -31.42 36.92 -0.34
CA ALA A 16 -30.62 35.71 -0.16
C ALA A 16 -29.60 35.47 -1.29
N HIS A 17 -29.86 36.00 -2.50
CA HIS A 17 -28.91 35.97 -3.62
C HIS A 17 -27.73 36.95 -3.47
N LEU A 18 -27.76 37.86 -2.49
CA LEU A 18 -26.68 38.79 -2.14
C LEU A 18 -25.78 38.24 -1.00
N LYS A 19 -25.98 36.99 -0.56
CA LYS A 19 -25.02 36.30 0.31
C LYS A 19 -23.70 36.12 -0.46
N PRO A 20 -22.54 36.36 0.17
CA PRO A 20 -21.25 36.34 -0.53
C PRO A 20 -20.99 34.97 -1.17
N ASP A 21 -20.27 35.05 -2.28
CA ASP A 21 -20.06 34.04 -3.30
C ASP A 21 -19.81 32.63 -2.75
N VAL A 22 -20.47 31.66 -3.39
CA VAL A 22 -20.00 30.27 -3.37
C VAL A 22 -18.57 30.30 -3.92
N TYR A 23 -17.57 30.23 -3.04
CA TYR A 23 -16.20 30.04 -3.48
C TYR A 23 -16.06 28.57 -3.90
N GLY A 24 -16.20 28.34 -5.21
CA GLY A 24 -15.79 27.08 -5.80
C GLY A 24 -14.27 27.09 -5.91
N THR A 25 -13.58 26.25 -5.15
CA THR A 25 -12.21 25.90 -5.52
C THR A 25 -12.31 25.12 -6.84
N PRO A 26 -11.60 25.51 -7.91
CA PRO A 26 -11.61 24.72 -9.12
C PRO A 26 -11.15 23.30 -8.77
N VAL A 27 -11.97 22.31 -9.14
CA VAL A 27 -11.72 20.91 -8.79
C VAL A 27 -10.34 20.46 -9.29
N ASP A 28 -9.89 21.00 -10.43
CA ASP A 28 -8.58 20.73 -10.99
C ASP A 28 -7.44 21.15 -10.05
N SER A 29 -7.46 22.36 -9.48
CA SER A 29 -6.36 22.81 -8.60
C SER A 29 -6.30 22.05 -7.27
N PHE A 30 -7.45 21.61 -6.73
CA PHE A 30 -7.49 20.79 -5.52
C PHE A 30 -7.13 19.32 -5.80
N GLN A 31 -7.49 18.78 -6.97
CA GLN A 31 -7.10 17.44 -7.38
C GLN A 31 -5.63 17.35 -7.79
N GLU A 32 -5.04 18.43 -8.32
CA GLU A 32 -3.62 18.49 -8.67
C GLU A 32 -2.70 18.19 -7.48
N ASP A 33 -3.04 18.70 -6.30
CA ASP A 33 -2.20 18.55 -5.10
C ASP A 33 -2.14 17.11 -4.57
N VAL A 34 -3.20 16.32 -4.75
CA VAL A 34 -3.35 15.00 -4.10
C VAL A 34 -3.38 13.84 -5.11
N SER A 35 -3.90 14.04 -6.32
CA SER A 35 -4.17 12.98 -7.30
C SER A 35 -2.94 12.59 -8.13
N PHE A 36 -2.01 13.52 -8.37
CA PHE A 36 -0.86 13.30 -9.28
C PHE A 36 0.46 13.00 -8.56
N ARG A 37 0.40 12.64 -7.28
CA ARG A 37 1.57 12.26 -6.48
C ARG A 37 1.96 10.80 -6.76
N PRO A 38 3.25 10.48 -6.94
CA PRO A 38 3.70 9.10 -7.14
C PRO A 38 3.31 8.19 -5.96
N ILE A 39 2.92 6.96 -6.26
CA ILE A 39 2.49 5.96 -5.28
C ILE A 39 3.45 4.77 -5.32
N ILE A 40 4.01 4.40 -4.18
CA ILE A 40 4.79 3.16 -4.04
C ILE A 40 3.88 2.08 -3.51
N GLN A 41 3.93 0.91 -4.15
CA GLN A 41 3.19 -0.28 -3.77
C GLN A 41 4.16 -1.43 -3.48
N LEU A 42 4.09 -1.96 -2.26
CA LEU A 42 4.83 -3.12 -1.82
C LEU A 42 3.89 -4.33 -1.82
N PHE A 43 4.31 -5.41 -2.48
CA PHE A 43 3.54 -6.63 -2.60
C PHE A 43 4.15 -7.75 -1.76
N PHE A 44 3.27 -8.49 -1.09
CA PHE A 44 3.61 -9.63 -0.25
C PHE A 44 2.74 -10.81 -0.63
N ARG A 45 3.30 -12.01 -0.59
CA ARG A 45 2.60 -13.24 -0.91
C ARG A 45 3.03 -14.34 0.05
N GLN A 46 2.08 -15.16 0.47
CA GLN A 46 2.35 -16.39 1.19
C GLN A 46 3.14 -17.37 0.30
N ASP A 47 4.16 -18.02 0.88
CA ASP A 47 4.89 -19.08 0.19
C ASP A 47 3.94 -20.23 -0.16
N ASP A 48 4.09 -20.80 -1.36
CA ASP A 48 3.12 -21.78 -1.89
C ASP A 48 3.07 -23.08 -1.03
N GLU A 49 4.18 -23.46 -0.39
CA GLU A 49 4.28 -24.60 0.54
C GLU A 49 3.44 -24.41 1.82
N ALA A 50 3.21 -23.17 2.24
CA ALA A 50 2.47 -22.85 3.46
C ALA A 50 0.96 -22.68 3.21
N VAL A 51 0.50 -22.83 1.97
CA VAL A 51 -0.91 -22.65 1.59
C VAL A 51 -1.70 -23.93 1.88
N PRO A 52 -2.79 -23.86 2.66
CA PRO A 52 -3.63 -25.03 2.89
C PRO A 52 -4.34 -25.51 1.62
N ASP A 53 -4.54 -26.82 1.50
CA ASP A 53 -5.12 -27.44 0.31
C ASP A 53 -6.51 -26.90 -0.06
N GLY A 54 -6.65 -26.55 -1.35
CA GLY A 54 -7.87 -25.99 -1.91
C GLY A 54 -8.18 -24.57 -1.44
N TYR A 55 -7.17 -23.81 -1.00
CA TYR A 55 -7.25 -22.38 -0.76
C TYR A 55 -6.24 -21.61 -1.61
N GLN A 56 -6.53 -20.33 -1.85
CA GLN A 56 -5.60 -19.43 -2.53
C GLN A 56 -4.55 -18.86 -1.56
N PRO A 57 -3.33 -18.57 -2.03
CA PRO A 57 -2.29 -17.93 -1.24
C PRO A 57 -2.76 -16.55 -0.77
N ILE A 58 -2.46 -16.24 0.49
CA ILE A 58 -2.80 -14.93 1.05
C ILE A 58 -1.83 -13.89 0.50
N ARG A 59 -2.39 -12.70 0.18
CA ARG A 59 -1.64 -11.57 -0.36
C ARG A 59 -1.72 -10.37 0.58
N GLY A 60 -0.61 -9.67 0.70
CA GLY A 60 -0.49 -8.40 1.38
C GLY A 60 -0.12 -7.32 0.37
N GLN A 61 -0.69 -6.14 0.56
CA GLN A 61 -0.30 -4.95 -0.20
C GLN A 61 -0.21 -3.79 0.78
N ILE A 62 0.88 -3.05 0.68
CA ILE A 62 1.09 -1.81 1.42
C ILE A 62 1.38 -0.74 0.39
N SER A 63 0.71 0.40 0.49
CA SER A 63 0.92 1.51 -0.42
C SER A 63 1.01 2.82 0.32
N PHE A 64 1.89 3.70 -0.13
CA PHE A 64 2.05 5.05 0.38
C PHE A 64 2.41 6.02 -0.74
N ARG A 65 2.13 7.30 -0.53
CA ARG A 65 2.38 8.35 -1.52
C ARG A 65 3.66 9.11 -1.17
N LEU A 66 4.35 9.59 -2.20
CA LEU A 66 5.47 10.51 -2.04
C LEU A 66 4.95 11.95 -2.13
N MET A 67 4.78 12.60 -0.98
CA MET A 67 4.23 13.97 -0.93
C MET A 67 5.23 15.05 -1.37
N ASN A 68 6.53 14.80 -1.17
CA ASN A 68 7.59 15.74 -1.56
C ASN A 68 7.79 15.82 -3.08
N GLU A 69 7.29 14.83 -3.82
CA GLU A 69 7.51 14.71 -5.26
C GLU A 69 6.20 14.86 -6.04
N THR A 70 6.33 15.27 -7.29
CA THR A 70 5.25 15.25 -8.29
C THR A 70 5.61 14.27 -9.39
N SER A 71 4.65 13.90 -10.23
CA SER A 71 4.91 13.04 -11.39
C SER A 71 5.87 13.66 -12.41
N GLN A 72 6.06 14.99 -12.38
CA GLN A 72 7.00 15.71 -13.26
C GLN A 72 8.39 15.91 -12.63
N SER A 73 8.47 16.05 -11.30
CA SER A 73 9.75 16.26 -10.60
C SER A 73 10.51 14.97 -10.33
N ILE A 74 9.80 13.84 -10.20
CA ILE A 74 10.43 12.59 -9.80
C ILE A 74 11.39 12.06 -10.87
N THR A 75 12.66 11.91 -10.49
CA THR A 75 13.69 11.42 -11.40
C THR A 75 13.95 9.92 -11.22
N LYS A 76 14.61 9.30 -12.21
CA LYS A 76 15.05 7.90 -12.10
C LYS A 76 16.04 7.70 -10.94
N SER A 77 16.89 8.69 -10.65
CA SER A 77 17.81 8.63 -9.51
C SER A 77 17.06 8.55 -8.18
N ASP A 78 15.99 9.33 -8.00
CA ASP A 78 15.21 9.32 -6.76
C ASP A 78 14.54 7.97 -6.55
N LEU A 79 13.93 7.42 -7.62
CA LEU A 79 13.35 6.08 -7.58
C LEU A 79 14.40 5.00 -7.28
N THR A 80 15.63 5.16 -7.77
CA THR A 80 16.72 4.21 -7.50
C THR A 80 17.16 4.28 -6.03
N GLN A 81 17.25 5.48 -5.45
CA GLN A 81 17.53 5.64 -4.02
C GLN A 81 16.45 5.01 -3.15
N ILE A 82 15.18 5.21 -3.50
CA ILE A 82 14.05 4.57 -2.82
C ILE A 82 14.10 3.04 -2.99
N ALA A 83 14.40 2.56 -4.19
CA ALA A 83 14.54 1.13 -4.47
C ALA A 83 15.63 0.49 -3.61
N ASN A 84 16.78 1.15 -3.46
CA ASN A 84 17.87 0.68 -2.59
C ASN A 84 17.46 0.61 -1.12
N LYS A 85 16.70 1.59 -0.61
CA LYS A 85 16.17 1.55 0.77
C LYS A 85 15.16 0.42 0.95
N ILE A 86 14.25 0.23 -0.02
CA ILE A 86 13.31 -0.90 -0.01
C ILE A 86 14.08 -2.22 -0.04
N LYS A 87 15.15 -2.32 -0.83
CA LYS A 87 16.00 -3.50 -0.90
C LYS A 87 16.59 -3.82 0.48
N ILE A 88 17.20 -2.84 1.14
CA ILE A 88 17.80 -3.00 2.47
C ILE A 88 16.74 -3.44 3.50
N GLU A 89 15.59 -2.77 3.54
CA GLU A 89 14.59 -2.98 4.60
C GLU A 89 13.70 -4.22 4.40
N PHE A 90 13.36 -4.53 3.14
CA PHE A 90 12.35 -5.54 2.79
C PHE A 90 12.88 -6.70 1.97
N ALA A 91 13.96 -6.54 1.21
CA ALA A 91 14.49 -7.58 0.32
C ALA A 91 15.78 -8.24 0.83
N SER A 92 16.38 -7.76 1.93
CA SER A 92 17.57 -8.36 2.53
C SER A 92 17.34 -9.83 2.95
N GLY A 93 18.37 -10.67 2.79
CA GLY A 93 18.36 -12.07 3.22
C GLY A 93 17.36 -12.93 2.46
N SER A 94 16.31 -13.46 3.11
CA SER A 94 15.18 -14.16 2.47
C SER A 94 13.94 -13.25 2.29
N GLY A 95 14.14 -11.93 2.39
CA GLY A 95 13.13 -10.89 2.44
C GLY A 95 12.26 -10.90 3.68
N LEU A 96 11.61 -9.76 3.95
CA LEU A 96 10.80 -9.55 5.13
C LEU A 96 9.59 -10.50 5.15
N ILE A 97 9.43 -11.17 6.27
CA ILE A 97 8.24 -11.97 6.59
C ILE A 97 7.31 -11.10 7.42
N TRP A 98 6.10 -10.91 6.94
CA TRP A 98 5.02 -10.22 7.62
C TRP A 98 4.00 -11.25 8.11
N SER A 99 3.89 -11.38 9.44
CA SER A 99 2.86 -12.22 10.07
C SER A 99 1.51 -11.50 10.02
N ARG A 100 0.72 -11.80 8.99
CA ARG A 100 -0.60 -11.20 8.81
C ARG A 100 -1.59 -11.85 9.76
N GLY A 101 -2.41 -11.04 10.43
CA GLY A 101 -3.41 -11.52 11.39
C GLY A 101 -4.69 -10.70 11.42
N LYS A 102 -5.43 -10.82 12.53
CA LYS A 102 -6.74 -10.17 12.72
C LYS A 102 -6.62 -8.70 13.15
N VAL A 103 -5.59 -8.38 13.93
CA VAL A 103 -5.36 -7.05 14.52
C VAL A 103 -5.00 -6.09 13.41
N LYS A 104 -5.55 -4.88 13.44
CA LYS A 104 -5.26 -3.86 12.43
C LYS A 104 -4.51 -2.71 13.10
N ARG A 105 -3.26 -2.48 12.72
CA ARG A 105 -2.50 -1.28 13.06
C ARG A 105 -2.69 -0.26 11.94
N VAL A 106 -3.20 0.91 12.30
CA VAL A 106 -3.46 2.02 11.38
C VAL A 106 -2.42 3.10 11.65
N GLY A 107 -1.64 3.48 10.64
CA GLY A 107 -0.74 4.63 10.70
C GLY A 107 -1.26 5.71 9.78
N LYS A 108 -1.84 6.77 10.32
CA LYS A 108 -2.44 7.85 9.53
C LYS A 108 -1.61 9.12 9.71
N ASP A 109 -0.85 9.45 8.69
CA ASP A 109 -0.03 10.64 8.65
C ASP A 109 -0.23 11.35 7.29
N SER A 110 -1.19 12.27 7.29
CA SER A 110 -1.64 13.00 6.11
C SER A 110 -0.52 13.85 5.50
N GLU A 111 0.36 14.40 6.33
CA GLU A 111 1.45 15.29 5.93
C GLU A 111 2.48 14.56 5.07
N ASN A 112 2.81 13.32 5.46
CA ASN A 112 3.73 12.47 4.73
C ASN A 112 3.04 11.55 3.71
N GLY A 113 1.71 11.69 3.50
CA GLY A 113 0.97 10.89 2.51
C GLY A 113 0.76 9.42 2.89
N LEU A 114 0.82 9.13 4.20
CA LEU A 114 0.69 7.79 4.76
C LEU A 114 -0.74 7.55 5.26
N ASN A 115 -1.38 6.54 4.70
CA ASN A 115 -2.64 5.98 5.21
C ASN A 115 -2.52 4.46 5.24
N LEU A 116 -1.70 4.00 6.18
CA LEU A 116 -1.32 2.59 6.30
C LEU A 116 -2.37 1.84 7.10
N ASN A 117 -2.82 0.72 6.55
CA ASN A 117 -3.76 -0.20 7.21
C ASN A 117 -3.14 -1.60 7.24
N ILE A 118 -2.35 -1.89 8.27
CA ILE A 118 -1.55 -3.11 8.35
C ILE A 118 -2.25 -4.14 9.23
N LEU A 119 -2.59 -5.28 8.64
CA LEU A 119 -3.16 -6.43 9.35
C LEU A 119 -2.03 -7.30 9.92
N CYS A 120 -1.97 -7.45 11.24
CA CYS A 120 -0.87 -8.11 11.95
C CYS A 120 -1.41 -9.13 12.96
N LEU A 121 -0.55 -10.03 13.44
CA LEU A 121 -0.88 -10.87 14.60
C LEU A 121 -0.89 -10.04 15.87
N ASN A 122 0.18 -9.27 16.07
CA ASN A 122 0.41 -8.45 17.24
C ASN A 122 0.62 -6.98 16.86
N GLU A 123 0.40 -6.07 17.81
CA GLU A 123 0.65 -4.64 17.63
C GLU A 123 2.12 -4.34 17.31
N ASN A 124 3.05 -5.02 18.01
CA ASN A 124 4.48 -4.84 17.84
C ASN A 124 4.94 -5.09 16.39
N GLU A 125 4.44 -6.15 15.75
CA GLU A 125 4.77 -6.45 14.34
C GLU A 125 4.28 -5.35 13.40
N GLY A 126 3.06 -4.84 13.64
CA GLY A 126 2.51 -3.74 12.87
C GLY A 126 3.34 -2.48 13.01
N THR A 127 3.73 -2.14 14.23
CA THR A 127 4.61 -0.99 14.52
C THR A 127 5.98 -1.17 13.86
N SER A 128 6.58 -2.37 13.87
CA SER A 128 7.85 -2.64 13.18
C SER A 128 7.76 -2.42 11.67
N ILE A 129 6.67 -2.83 11.01
CA ILE A 129 6.49 -2.62 9.57
C ILE A 129 6.29 -1.14 9.27
N ILE A 130 5.50 -0.43 10.09
CA ILE A 130 5.32 1.03 9.93
C ILE A 130 6.65 1.75 10.06
N LYS A 131 7.47 1.43 11.08
CA LYS A 131 8.81 2.01 11.27
C LYS A 131 9.69 1.84 10.03
N LYS A 132 9.76 0.64 9.45
CA LYS A 132 10.49 0.38 8.20
C LYS A 132 10.03 1.26 7.02
N ILE A 133 8.73 1.59 6.95
CA ILE A 133 8.20 2.49 5.92
C ILE A 133 8.64 3.93 6.17
N TYR A 134 8.63 4.37 7.44
CA TYR A 134 9.17 5.67 7.85
C TYR A 134 10.68 5.77 7.55
N ASP A 135 11.43 4.69 7.73
CA ASP A 135 12.87 4.62 7.41
C ASP A 135 13.12 4.77 5.90
N ILE A 136 12.30 4.15 5.04
CA ILE A 136 12.37 4.36 3.58
C ILE A 136 12.17 5.85 3.24
N LEU A 137 11.20 6.50 3.89
CA LEU A 137 10.88 7.91 3.69
C LEU A 137 11.87 8.87 4.37
N VAL A 138 12.78 8.37 5.21
CA VAL A 138 13.71 9.16 6.03
C VAL A 138 12.95 10.17 6.88
N LYS A 139 11.87 9.72 7.51
CA LYS A 139 11.04 10.53 8.41
C LYS A 139 11.06 9.93 9.82
N PRO A 140 11.04 10.75 10.88
CA PRO A 140 10.93 10.23 12.23
C PRO A 140 9.58 9.53 12.41
N PHE A 141 9.62 8.36 13.03
CA PHE A 141 8.41 7.63 13.41
C PHE A 141 7.73 8.33 14.58
N ASP A 142 6.43 8.57 14.44
CA ASP A 142 5.58 9.13 15.48
C ASP A 142 4.51 8.11 15.89
N GLU A 143 4.51 7.73 17.16
CA GLU A 143 3.58 6.73 17.69
C GLU A 143 2.16 7.30 17.90
N ASP A 144 2.02 8.61 18.10
CA ASP A 144 0.73 9.25 18.36
C ASP A 144 -0.17 9.23 17.11
N LYS A 145 0.44 9.14 15.92
CA LYS A 145 -0.25 8.98 14.63
C LYS A 145 -0.69 7.54 14.34
N CYS A 146 -0.42 6.60 15.26
CA CYS A 146 -0.75 5.19 15.11
C CYS A 146 -1.90 4.77 16.05
N THR A 147 -2.81 3.95 15.52
CA THR A 147 -3.94 3.42 16.30
C THR A 147 -4.10 1.92 16.06
N THR A 148 -4.43 1.17 17.11
CA THR A 148 -4.67 -0.27 17.02
C THR A 148 -6.16 -0.57 17.11
N VAL A 149 -6.67 -1.36 16.16
CA VAL A 149 -8.05 -1.83 16.13
C VAL A 149 -8.06 -3.34 16.26
N ASN A 150 -8.53 -3.83 17.41
CA ASN A 150 -8.71 -5.25 17.67
C ASN A 150 -10.19 -5.65 17.46
N PRO A 151 -10.51 -6.45 16.44
CA PRO A 151 -11.88 -6.89 16.24
C PRO A 151 -12.26 -8.04 17.20
N GLU A 152 -13.51 -8.04 17.66
CA GLU A 152 -14.06 -9.10 18.52
C GLU A 152 -14.20 -10.45 17.80
N ARG A 153 -14.51 -10.42 16.50
CA ARG A 153 -14.62 -11.63 15.67
C ARG A 153 -13.27 -12.33 15.55
N ASN A 154 -13.25 -13.64 15.80
CA ASN A 154 -12.05 -14.47 15.62
C ASN A 154 -11.80 -14.81 14.15
N SER A 155 -10.52 -14.84 13.75
CA SER A 155 -10.09 -15.33 12.45
C SER A 155 -10.00 -16.85 12.46
N LEU A 156 -10.75 -17.50 11.57
CA LEU A 156 -10.65 -18.94 11.35
C LEU A 156 -9.99 -19.20 9.99
N ASN A 157 -8.89 -19.94 10.00
CA ASN A 157 -8.19 -20.31 8.76
C ASN A 157 -8.98 -21.35 7.94
N VAL A 158 -9.78 -22.19 8.60
CA VAL A 158 -10.69 -23.15 7.96
C VAL A 158 -12.11 -22.91 8.49
N PRO A 159 -12.89 -22.03 7.87
CA PRO A 159 -14.20 -21.58 8.38
C PRO A 159 -15.34 -22.59 8.18
N GLY A 160 -15.06 -23.79 7.68
CA GLY A 160 -16.05 -24.83 7.37
C GLY A 160 -16.76 -24.63 6.02
N ASN A 161 -17.85 -25.37 5.82
CA ASN A 161 -18.63 -25.39 4.58
C ASN A 161 -19.99 -24.70 4.74
N GLN A 162 -20.57 -24.23 3.63
CA GLN A 162 -21.93 -23.73 3.54
C GLN A 162 -22.60 -24.30 2.29
N THR A 163 -23.89 -24.57 2.37
CA THR A 163 -24.66 -25.03 1.20
C THR A 163 -25.22 -23.83 0.47
N ILE A 164 -24.89 -23.71 -0.82
CA ILE A 164 -25.43 -22.69 -1.74
C ILE A 164 -26.05 -23.45 -2.90
N LEU A 165 -27.35 -23.25 -3.16
CA LEU A 165 -28.06 -23.89 -4.27
C LEU A 165 -27.89 -25.43 -4.30
N GLY A 166 -27.89 -26.07 -3.12
CA GLY A 166 -27.67 -27.53 -2.99
C GLY A 166 -26.22 -27.99 -3.12
N GLN A 167 -25.28 -27.11 -3.46
CA GLN A 167 -23.86 -27.41 -3.53
C GLN A 167 -23.14 -27.03 -2.23
N VAL A 168 -22.29 -27.93 -1.72
CA VAL A 168 -21.47 -27.66 -0.53
C VAL A 168 -20.22 -26.90 -0.95
N VAL A 169 -20.13 -25.63 -0.56
CA VAL A 169 -19.03 -24.72 -0.89
C VAL A 169 -18.29 -24.30 0.38
N LYS A 170 -16.96 -24.19 0.33
CA LYS A 170 -16.15 -23.69 1.46
C LYS A 170 -16.52 -22.24 1.80
N LYS A 171 -16.69 -21.93 3.08
CA LYS A 171 -16.94 -20.55 3.54
C LYS A 171 -15.72 -19.66 3.26
N LYS A 172 -15.97 -18.37 3.02
CA LYS A 172 -14.91 -17.37 2.84
C LYS A 172 -14.16 -17.16 4.16
N ARG A 173 -12.83 -17.19 4.09
CA ARG A 173 -11.95 -16.87 5.23
C ARG A 173 -12.02 -15.37 5.55
N TRP A 174 -12.35 -15.03 6.79
CA TRP A 174 -12.30 -13.65 7.27
C TRP A 174 -10.98 -13.39 7.98
N ARG A 175 -10.20 -12.41 7.48
CA ARG A 175 -8.87 -12.03 7.97
C ARG A 175 -8.00 -13.24 8.39
N PRO A 176 -7.73 -14.19 7.48
CA PRO A 176 -6.95 -15.37 7.82
C PRO A 176 -5.55 -14.99 8.29
N THR A 177 -5.02 -15.80 9.21
CA THR A 177 -3.68 -15.66 9.77
C THR A 177 -2.70 -16.43 8.91
N ALA A 178 -1.66 -15.76 8.40
CA ALA A 178 -0.58 -16.39 7.66
C ALA A 178 0.66 -15.49 7.57
N ASN A 179 1.81 -16.12 7.38
CA ASN A 179 3.05 -15.43 7.08
C ASN A 179 3.09 -15.11 5.58
N VAL A 180 3.25 -13.85 5.23
CA VAL A 180 3.42 -13.38 3.85
C VAL A 180 4.82 -12.79 3.69
N ARG A 181 5.49 -13.14 2.59
CA ARG A 181 6.85 -12.72 2.31
C ARG A 181 6.85 -11.62 1.25
N PHE A 182 7.76 -10.65 1.39
CA PHE A 182 7.95 -9.61 0.38
C PHE A 182 8.33 -10.22 -0.98
N THR A 183 7.61 -9.82 -2.03
CA THR A 183 7.86 -10.31 -3.40
C THR A 183 8.47 -9.24 -4.29
N HIS A 184 7.83 -8.07 -4.39
CA HIS A 184 8.25 -7.02 -5.31
C HIS A 184 7.63 -5.68 -4.90
N ALA A 185 8.20 -4.60 -5.43
CA ALA A 185 7.76 -3.23 -5.24
C ALA A 185 7.62 -2.51 -6.59
N ILE A 186 6.56 -1.72 -6.74
CA ILE A 186 6.25 -0.97 -7.96
C ILE A 186 5.98 0.48 -7.59
N ALA A 187 6.53 1.41 -8.35
CA ALA A 187 6.17 2.82 -8.34
C ALA A 187 5.15 3.09 -9.45
N LEU A 188 3.98 3.62 -9.07
CA LEU A 188 2.97 4.13 -9.97
C LEU A 188 3.14 5.64 -10.07
N ILE A 189 3.43 6.12 -11.28
CA ILE A 189 3.62 7.54 -11.58
C ILE A 189 2.50 7.94 -12.52
N HIS A 190 1.84 9.05 -12.23
CA HIS A 190 0.75 9.52 -13.07
C HIS A 190 1.29 9.95 -14.45
N GLY A 191 0.59 9.56 -15.52
CA GLY A 191 1.01 9.81 -16.90
C GLY A 191 1.82 8.67 -17.54
N LEU A 192 2.36 7.73 -16.75
CA LEU A 192 2.95 6.50 -17.29
C LEU A 192 1.92 5.37 -17.30
N SER A 193 1.80 4.68 -18.44
CA SER A 193 0.90 3.53 -18.59
C SER A 193 1.41 2.28 -17.87
N LYS A 194 2.73 2.14 -17.72
CA LYS A 194 3.40 1.05 -17.01
C LYS A 194 4.04 1.58 -15.72
N GLY A 195 3.76 0.92 -14.60
CA GLY A 195 4.47 1.19 -13.35
C GLY A 195 5.95 0.81 -13.44
N VAL A 196 6.80 1.58 -12.77
CA VAL A 196 8.25 1.33 -12.71
C VAL A 196 8.52 0.30 -11.62
N VAL A 197 9.20 -0.79 -11.95
CA VAL A 197 9.52 -1.83 -10.97
C VAL A 197 10.75 -1.41 -10.18
N LEU A 198 10.59 -1.24 -8.86
CA LEU A 198 11.67 -0.80 -7.99
C LEU A 198 12.58 -1.96 -7.63
N VAL A 199 11.99 -3.03 -7.08
CA VAL A 199 12.67 -4.24 -6.60
C VAL A 199 11.79 -5.43 -6.93
N ASP A 200 12.37 -6.52 -7.43
CA ASP A 200 11.64 -7.78 -7.63
C ASP A 200 12.49 -8.96 -7.19
N ARG A 201 11.95 -9.80 -6.29
CA ARG A 201 12.58 -11.06 -5.86
C ARG A 201 12.13 -12.27 -6.65
N THR A 202 11.03 -12.16 -7.39
CA THR A 202 10.46 -13.28 -8.13
C THR A 202 11.15 -13.55 -9.47
N GLY A 203 11.90 -12.57 -9.98
CA GLY A 203 12.54 -12.62 -11.31
C GLY A 203 11.53 -12.59 -12.45
N ARG A 204 10.32 -12.12 -12.18
CA ARG A 204 9.26 -12.02 -13.18
C ARG A 204 9.41 -10.74 -14.02
N TYR A 205 10.00 -9.70 -13.43
CA TYR A 205 10.18 -8.42 -14.08
C TYR A 205 11.62 -8.28 -14.59
N PHE A 206 11.78 -7.82 -15.83
CA PHE A 206 13.08 -7.61 -16.47
C PHE A 206 13.66 -6.21 -16.25
N ASP A 207 12.80 -5.19 -16.09
CA ASP A 207 13.19 -3.78 -15.96
C ASP A 207 13.22 -3.34 -14.47
N VAL A 208 14.05 -3.99 -13.65
CA VAL A 208 14.15 -3.69 -12.21
C VAL A 208 15.20 -2.59 -11.98
N LEU A 209 14.89 -1.61 -11.11
CA LEU A 209 15.83 -0.52 -10.78
C LEU A 209 16.93 -0.94 -9.79
N ALA A 210 16.60 -1.77 -8.80
CA ALA A 210 17.55 -2.33 -7.87
C ALA A 210 17.42 -3.87 -7.83
N ASP A 211 18.43 -4.55 -8.33
CA ASP A 211 18.49 -6.02 -8.30
C ASP A 211 18.58 -6.49 -6.84
N PRO A 212 17.75 -7.46 -6.43
CA PRO A 212 17.95 -8.11 -5.14
C PRO A 212 19.23 -8.96 -5.15
N ASP A 213 19.82 -9.25 -3.99
CA ASP A 213 21.11 -9.96 -3.88
C ASP A 213 21.07 -11.45 -4.31
N TYR A 214 19.99 -11.90 -4.94
CA TYR A 214 19.88 -13.26 -5.46
C TYR A 214 20.46 -13.32 -6.87
N CYS A 215 21.58 -14.02 -7.02
CA CYS A 215 22.07 -14.45 -8.32
C CYS A 215 21.00 -15.37 -8.95
N PHE A 216 20.24 -14.85 -9.91
CA PHE A 216 19.44 -15.69 -10.79
C PHE A 216 20.40 -16.59 -11.56
N LYS A 217 20.46 -17.87 -11.18
CA LYS A 217 20.92 -18.92 -12.10
C LYS A 217 19.90 -18.98 -13.24
N PHE A 218 20.10 -18.15 -14.25
CA PHE A 218 19.51 -18.39 -15.56
C PHE A 218 20.05 -19.74 -16.04
N CYS A 219 19.25 -20.79 -15.87
CA CYS A 219 19.48 -22.03 -16.57
C CYS A 219 19.09 -21.78 -18.02
N SER A 220 20.03 -21.25 -18.81
CA SER A 220 19.93 -21.26 -20.26
C SER A 220 19.79 -22.71 -20.71
N PRO A 221 18.89 -23.05 -21.65
CA PRO A 221 18.76 -24.42 -22.17
C PRO A 221 19.99 -24.88 -22.97
N ARG A 222 21.08 -24.11 -22.98
CA ARG A 222 22.39 -24.51 -23.51
C ARG A 222 23.42 -24.32 -22.40
N GLY A 223 23.91 -25.44 -21.89
CA GLY A 223 24.83 -25.53 -20.74
C GLY A 223 26.13 -24.74 -20.90
N LYS A 224 26.08 -23.45 -20.57
CA LYS A 224 27.26 -22.66 -20.23
C LYS A 224 26.98 -21.92 -18.92
N LEU A 225 27.64 -22.38 -17.87
CA LEU A 225 27.76 -21.72 -16.57
C LEU A 225 28.52 -20.41 -16.78
N ASN A 226 27.83 -19.28 -16.69
CA ASN A 226 28.48 -17.99 -16.54
C ASN A 226 28.53 -17.64 -15.04
N HIS A 227 29.73 -17.31 -14.57
CA HIS A 227 30.04 -16.93 -13.21
C HIS A 227 29.11 -15.82 -12.69
N CYS A 228 28.55 -15.99 -11.49
CA CYS A 228 27.99 -14.89 -10.71
C CYS A 228 29.16 -13.96 -10.35
N LEU A 229 29.23 -12.77 -10.96
CA LEU A 229 30.03 -11.68 -10.42
C LEU A 229 29.20 -11.01 -9.33
N ILE A 230 29.53 -11.34 -8.08
CA ILE A 230 29.06 -10.60 -6.90
C ILE A 230 29.86 -9.29 -6.90
N SER A 231 29.21 -8.15 -7.18
CA SER A 231 29.80 -6.85 -6.94
C SER A 231 29.69 -6.53 -5.45
N SER A 232 30.84 -6.57 -4.78
CA SER A 232 31.10 -6.01 -3.45
C SER A 232 30.81 -4.51 -3.38
#